data_AF-A0A1V3WTZ8-F1
#
_entry.id   AF-A0A1V3WTZ8-F1
#
_cell.length_a   1.000
_cell.length_b   1.000
_cell.length_c   1.000
_cell.angle_alpha   90.00
_cell.angle_beta   90.00
_cell.angle_gamma   90.00
#
_symmetry.space_group_name_H-M   'P 1'
#
loop_
_entity.id
_entity.type
_entity.pdbx_description
1 polymer ?
#
loop_
_entity_poly.entity_id
_entity_poly.type
_entity_poly.pdbx_seq_one_letter_code
_entity_poly.pdbx_strand_id
1 'polypeptide(L)'
;MPEQAPTEHTPEIPLGSWLADLPDERLIQLLEHRPDLAQPPPGSIAALAARAQARQSVKAATDDLDFLRLAVLDALLVLQADTAPVPIAKLLSSIGDRAAEADVTDALADLKKRALVWGDSAVRVAADTGTALPWHPGQVTLEYGSRTGEQIAELIAGLDEAQREVLEKLVEGSPMGRTRDAAPGAPPHRRCPAAGHGAAAACRC
;
A
#
# COMPACT_ATOMS: atom_id res chain seq x y z
N MET A 1 34.10 -20.73 25.96
CA MET A 1 33.01 -21.08 25.01
C MET A 1 31.89 -20.09 25.27
N PRO A 2 31.51 -19.19 24.34
CA PRO A 2 30.38 -18.32 24.59
C PRO A 2 29.08 -19.10 24.39
N GLU A 3 28.27 -19.11 25.44
CA GLU A 3 26.89 -19.57 25.51
C GLU A 3 26.05 -18.77 24.50
N GLN A 4 25.45 -19.45 23.51
CA GLN A 4 24.55 -18.80 22.57
C GLN A 4 23.20 -18.56 23.26
N ALA A 5 22.81 -17.29 23.37
CA ALA A 5 21.48 -16.90 23.78
C ALA A 5 20.44 -17.45 22.78
N PRO A 6 19.26 -17.92 23.23
CA PRO A 6 18.21 -18.33 22.32
C PRO A 6 17.72 -17.08 21.57
N THR A 7 17.92 -17.05 20.26
CA THR A 7 17.20 -16.13 19.38
C THR A 7 15.72 -16.40 19.57
N GLU A 8 14.99 -15.43 20.14
CA GLU A 8 13.53 -15.37 20.00
C GLU A 8 13.23 -15.20 18.50
N HIS A 9 13.23 -16.32 17.78
CA HIS A 9 12.64 -16.40 16.45
C HIS A 9 11.14 -16.25 16.67
N THR A 10 10.65 -15.02 16.58
CA THR A 10 9.22 -14.79 16.29
C THR A 10 8.95 -15.62 15.03
N PRO A 11 8.11 -16.68 15.12
CA PRO A 11 7.97 -17.61 14.04
C PRO A 11 7.59 -16.83 12.78
N GLU A 12 8.38 -17.00 11.72
CA GLU A 12 7.93 -16.61 10.40
C GLU A 12 6.57 -17.27 10.20
N ILE A 13 5.59 -16.52 9.73
CA ILE A 13 4.28 -17.06 9.38
C ILE A 13 4.28 -17.12 7.86
N PRO A 14 4.65 -18.23 7.19
CA PRO A 14 4.50 -18.35 5.76
C PRO A 14 3.01 -18.35 5.39
N LEU A 15 2.65 -17.69 4.28
CA LEU A 15 1.28 -17.68 3.80
C LEU A 15 0.74 -19.11 3.58
N GLY A 16 1.56 -20.03 3.07
CA GLY A 16 1.15 -21.41 2.82
C GLY A 16 0.71 -22.15 4.08
N SER A 17 1.43 -21.98 5.20
CA SER A 17 1.05 -22.55 6.49
C SER A 17 -0.23 -21.91 7.02
N TRP A 18 -0.32 -20.59 6.95
CA TRP A 18 -1.51 -19.87 7.39
C TRP A 18 -2.77 -20.28 6.60
N LEU A 19 -2.66 -20.45 5.28
CA LEU A 19 -3.76 -20.93 4.44
C LEU A 19 -4.14 -22.39 4.73
N ALA A 20 -3.17 -23.23 5.10
CA ALA A 20 -3.44 -24.64 5.43
C ALA A 20 -4.24 -24.80 6.73
N ASP A 21 -4.12 -23.83 7.64
CA ASP A 21 -4.85 -23.81 8.91
C ASP A 21 -6.24 -23.15 8.81
N LEU A 22 -6.59 -22.56 7.65
CA LEU A 22 -7.91 -21.97 7.43
C LEU A 22 -8.98 -23.04 7.19
N PRO A 23 -10.21 -22.84 7.67
CA PRO A 23 -11.33 -23.70 7.32
C PRO A 23 -11.75 -23.51 5.85
N ASP A 24 -12.36 -24.55 5.28
CA ASP A 24 -12.72 -24.60 3.85
C ASP A 24 -13.60 -23.41 3.41
N GLU A 25 -14.53 -22.96 4.25
CA GLU A 25 -15.38 -21.80 3.95
C GLU A 25 -14.57 -20.51 3.73
N ARG A 26 -13.44 -20.38 4.43
CA ARG A 26 -12.53 -19.23 4.29
C ARG A 26 -11.68 -19.34 3.03
N LEU A 27 -11.30 -20.55 2.63
CA LEU A 27 -10.63 -20.79 1.35
C LEU A 27 -11.57 -20.53 0.16
N ILE A 28 -12.85 -20.90 0.29
CA ILE A 28 -13.87 -20.59 -0.72
C ILE A 28 -14.04 -19.08 -0.86
N GLN A 29 -14.20 -18.35 0.26
CA GLN A 29 -14.30 -16.88 0.24
C GLN A 29 -13.06 -16.22 -0.39
N LEU A 30 -11.86 -16.76 -0.15
CA LEU A 30 -10.65 -16.29 -0.81
C LEU A 30 -10.76 -16.42 -2.33
N LEU A 31 -11.20 -17.57 -2.85
CA LEU A 31 -11.35 -17.79 -4.29
C LEU A 31 -12.48 -16.96 -4.91
N GLU A 32 -13.55 -16.65 -4.17
CA GLU A 32 -14.62 -15.75 -4.59
C GLU A 32 -14.12 -14.30 -4.71
N HIS A 33 -13.33 -13.83 -3.75
CA HIS A 33 -12.71 -12.52 -3.79
C HIS A 33 -11.56 -12.43 -4.79
N ARG A 34 -10.97 -13.58 -5.16
CA ARG A 34 -9.79 -13.68 -6.01
C ARG A 34 -9.95 -14.76 -7.08
N PRO A 35 -10.82 -14.52 -8.08
CA PRO A 35 -11.09 -15.49 -9.14
C PRO A 35 -9.84 -15.81 -9.99
N ASP A 36 -8.86 -14.91 -10.01
CA ASP A 36 -7.54 -15.12 -10.62
C ASP A 36 -6.76 -16.27 -9.98
N LEU A 37 -7.03 -16.59 -8.71
CA LEU A 37 -6.39 -17.72 -8.02
C LEU A 37 -6.99 -19.07 -8.40
N ALA A 38 -8.21 -19.10 -8.94
CA ALA A 38 -8.91 -20.33 -9.27
C ALA A 38 -8.54 -20.88 -10.67
N GLN A 39 -7.81 -20.10 -11.50
CA GLN A 39 -7.57 -20.45 -12.90
C GLN A 39 -6.08 -20.45 -13.27
N PRO A 40 -5.49 -21.62 -13.61
CA PRO A 40 -6.05 -22.97 -13.48
C PRO A 40 -6.19 -23.40 -12.01
N PRO A 41 -7.01 -24.42 -11.68
CA PRO A 41 -7.17 -24.89 -10.30
C PRO A 41 -5.82 -25.17 -9.61
N PRO A 42 -5.57 -24.65 -8.41
CA PRO A 42 -4.31 -24.91 -7.70
C PRO A 42 -4.22 -26.37 -7.30
N GLY A 43 -3.08 -27.03 -7.57
CA GLY A 43 -2.86 -28.43 -7.21
C GLY A 43 -2.53 -28.66 -5.73
N SER A 44 -2.31 -27.60 -4.95
CA SER A 44 -2.01 -27.65 -3.51
C SER A 44 -2.16 -26.27 -2.85
N ILE A 45 -2.24 -26.22 -1.52
CA ILE A 45 -2.21 -24.96 -0.74
C ILE A 45 -0.92 -24.19 -0.98
N ALA A 46 0.22 -24.88 -1.12
CA ALA A 46 1.49 -24.23 -1.45
C ALA A 46 1.46 -23.54 -2.82
N ALA A 47 0.85 -24.18 -3.84
CA ALA A 47 0.66 -23.58 -5.15
C ALA A 47 -0.31 -22.40 -5.12
N LEU A 48 -1.38 -22.49 -4.33
CA LEU A 48 -2.31 -21.38 -4.08
C LEU A 48 -1.59 -20.19 -3.42
N ALA A 49 -0.79 -20.44 -2.37
CA ALA A 49 -0.03 -19.41 -1.67
C ALA A 49 1.01 -18.72 -2.56
N ALA A 50 1.70 -19.48 -3.41
CA ALA A 50 2.65 -18.95 -4.39
C ALA A 50 1.94 -18.07 -5.42
N ARG A 51 0.77 -18.50 -5.90
CA ARG A 51 -0.04 -17.72 -6.85
C ARG A 51 -0.62 -16.46 -6.22
N ALA A 52 -1.09 -16.53 -4.98
CA ALA A 52 -1.64 -15.38 -4.24
C ALA A 52 -0.61 -14.25 -4.06
N GLN A 53 0.66 -14.61 -3.89
CA GLN A 53 1.77 -13.68 -3.72
C GLN A 53 2.40 -13.21 -5.04
N ALA A 54 2.01 -13.76 -6.19
CA ALA A 54 2.56 -13.34 -7.46
C ALA A 54 2.18 -11.87 -7.76
N ARG A 55 3.13 -11.08 -8.26
CA ARG A 55 2.95 -9.64 -8.55
C ARG A 55 1.65 -9.28 -9.27
N GLN A 56 1.32 -9.99 -10.36
CA GLN A 56 0.09 -9.72 -11.14
C GLN A 56 -1.17 -9.98 -10.32
N SER A 57 -1.14 -11.05 -9.54
CA SER A 57 -2.14 -11.43 -8.56
C SER A 57 -2.33 -10.31 -7.53
N VAL A 58 -1.25 -9.88 -6.88
CA VAL A 58 -1.32 -8.83 -5.85
C VAL A 58 -1.86 -7.54 -6.45
N LYS A 59 -1.41 -7.18 -7.66
CA LYS A 59 -1.90 -6.01 -8.38
C LYS A 59 -3.40 -6.06 -8.64
N ALA A 60 -3.90 -7.16 -9.21
CA ALA A 60 -5.33 -7.34 -9.45
C ALA A 60 -6.15 -7.23 -8.15
N ALA A 61 -5.67 -7.84 -7.07
CA ALA A 61 -6.36 -7.79 -5.78
C ALA A 61 -6.33 -6.39 -5.14
N THR A 62 -5.34 -5.55 -5.45
CA THR A 62 -5.29 -4.16 -4.97
C THR A 62 -6.13 -3.19 -5.79
N ASP A 63 -6.42 -3.49 -7.07
CA ASP A 63 -7.15 -2.58 -7.96
C ASP A 63 -8.62 -2.35 -7.51
N ASP A 64 -9.21 -3.32 -6.81
CA ASP A 64 -10.58 -3.24 -6.26
C ASP A 64 -10.64 -2.67 -4.82
N LEU A 65 -9.52 -2.22 -4.25
CA LEU A 65 -9.47 -1.74 -2.87
C LEU A 65 -9.80 -0.25 -2.79
N ASP A 66 -10.48 0.13 -1.71
CA ASP A 66 -10.68 1.53 -1.36
C ASP A 66 -9.42 2.16 -0.77
N PHE A 67 -9.49 3.49 -0.59
CA PHE A 67 -8.39 4.26 -0.04
C PHE A 67 -7.94 3.76 1.34
N LEU A 68 -8.87 3.42 2.24
CA LEU A 68 -8.52 2.99 3.59
C LEU A 68 -7.72 1.68 3.57
N ARG A 69 -8.15 0.67 2.79
CA ARG A 69 -7.44 -0.60 2.65
C ARG A 69 -6.05 -0.40 2.05
N LEU A 70 -5.92 0.46 1.04
CA LEU A 70 -4.62 0.82 0.46
C LEU A 70 -3.72 1.57 1.46
N ALA A 71 -4.30 2.47 2.26
CA ALA A 71 -3.58 3.19 3.31
C ALA A 71 -3.11 2.26 4.44
N VAL A 72 -3.89 1.23 4.80
CA VAL A 72 -3.47 0.19 5.75
C VAL A 72 -2.30 -0.61 5.20
N LEU A 73 -2.32 -0.99 3.91
CA LEU A 73 -1.19 -1.65 3.26
C LEU A 73 0.06 -0.76 3.23
N ASP A 74 -0.11 0.53 2.93
CA ASP A 74 0.96 1.54 2.97
C ASP A 74 1.60 1.62 4.37
N ALA A 75 0.77 1.69 5.43
CA ALA A 75 1.25 1.73 6.81
C ALA A 75 1.98 0.44 7.21
N LEU A 76 1.48 -0.72 6.77
CA LEU A 76 2.14 -2.00 7.00
C LEU A 76 3.51 -2.09 6.32
N LEU A 77 3.65 -1.55 5.10
CA LEU A 77 4.94 -1.48 4.41
C LEU A 77 5.92 -0.54 5.11
N VAL A 78 5.46 0.62 5.60
CA VAL A 78 6.29 1.51 6.44
C VAL A 78 6.76 0.79 7.71
N LEU A 79 5.92 -0.06 8.29
CA LEU A 79 6.25 -0.89 9.44
C LEU A 79 7.07 -2.15 9.08
N GLN A 80 7.40 -2.36 7.80
CA GLN A 80 8.19 -3.47 7.26
C GLN A 80 7.52 -4.84 7.46
N ALA A 81 6.19 -4.90 7.32
CA ALA A 81 5.39 -6.11 7.44
C ALA A 81 5.63 -7.14 6.32
N ASP A 82 6.29 -6.73 5.24
CA ASP A 82 6.76 -7.57 4.14
C ASP A 82 8.01 -8.37 4.56
N THR A 83 8.79 -7.84 5.51
CA THR A 83 10.02 -8.44 6.01
C THR A 83 9.80 -9.23 7.31
N ALA A 84 9.08 -8.67 8.29
CA ALA A 84 8.84 -9.29 9.59
C ALA A 84 7.37 -9.16 10.04
N PRO A 85 6.83 -10.07 10.87
CA PRO A 85 5.48 -9.90 11.42
C PRO A 85 5.37 -8.61 12.24
N VAL A 86 4.32 -7.83 11.99
CA VAL A 86 4.05 -6.56 12.67
C VAL A 86 2.84 -6.71 13.59
N PRO A 87 2.96 -6.43 14.91
CA PRO A 87 1.83 -6.46 15.82
C PRO A 87 0.71 -5.50 15.38
N ILE A 88 -0.55 -5.94 15.44
CA ILE A 88 -1.71 -5.11 15.06
C ILE A 88 -1.76 -3.83 15.91
N ALA A 89 -1.41 -3.92 17.20
CA ALA A 89 -1.33 -2.75 18.07
C ALA A 89 -0.35 -1.68 17.54
N LYS A 90 0.76 -2.09 16.89
CA LYS A 90 1.72 -1.15 16.27
C LYS A 90 1.15 -0.50 15.03
N LEU A 91 0.36 -1.23 14.23
CA LEU A 91 -0.38 -0.69 13.09
C LEU A 91 -1.40 0.35 13.55
N LEU A 92 -2.22 0.03 14.56
CA LEU A 92 -3.23 0.93 15.11
C LEU A 92 -2.59 2.21 15.64
N SER A 93 -1.52 2.09 16.44
CA SER A 93 -0.77 3.26 16.94
C SER A 93 -0.12 4.08 15.82
N SER A 94 0.31 3.44 14.73
CA SER A 94 0.84 4.15 13.55
C SER A 94 -0.26 4.98 12.89
N ILE A 95 -1.44 4.39 12.68
CA ILE A 95 -2.58 5.08 12.04
C ILE A 95 -3.10 6.21 12.95
N GLY A 96 -3.20 5.99 14.26
CA GLY A 96 -3.63 7.00 15.22
C GLY A 96 -5.01 7.57 14.88
N ASP A 97 -5.19 8.88 15.05
CA ASP A 97 -6.48 9.56 14.85
C ASP A 97 -6.91 9.70 13.38
N ARG A 98 -6.18 9.10 12.44
CA ARG A 98 -6.47 9.21 10.99
C ARG A 98 -7.67 8.38 10.56
N ALA A 99 -8.00 7.33 11.29
CA ALA A 99 -9.15 6.47 11.07
C ALA A 99 -9.59 5.87 12.41
N ALA A 100 -10.87 5.54 12.56
CA ALA A 100 -11.32 4.86 13.77
C ALA A 100 -10.69 3.46 13.85
N GLU A 101 -10.35 3.01 15.05
CA GLU A 101 -9.78 1.67 15.29
C GLU A 101 -10.66 0.55 14.70
N ALA A 102 -11.99 0.71 14.78
CA ALA A 102 -12.95 -0.20 14.18
C ALA A 102 -12.79 -0.29 12.65
N ASP A 103 -12.67 0.85 11.96
CA ASP A 103 -12.53 0.91 10.51
C ASP A 103 -11.21 0.25 10.05
N VAL A 104 -10.12 0.47 10.80
CA VAL A 104 -8.83 -0.18 10.53
C VAL A 104 -8.91 -1.68 10.72
N THR A 105 -9.60 -2.13 11.77
CA THR A 105 -9.79 -3.55 12.07
C THR A 105 -10.63 -4.23 10.99
N ASP A 106 -11.69 -3.58 10.50
CA ASP A 106 -12.52 -4.05 9.40
C ASP A 106 -11.76 -4.10 8.08
N ALA A 107 -10.96 -3.06 7.78
CA ALA A 107 -10.07 -3.04 6.62
C ALA A 107 -9.05 -4.19 6.69
N LEU A 108 -8.45 -4.43 7.86
CA LEU A 108 -7.51 -5.54 8.06
C LEU A 108 -8.19 -6.90 7.86
N ALA A 109 -9.42 -7.08 8.35
CA ALA A 109 -10.20 -8.29 8.14
C ALA A 109 -10.53 -8.52 6.65
N ASP A 110 -10.82 -7.46 5.90
CA ASP A 110 -11.02 -7.53 4.44
C ASP A 110 -9.75 -7.93 3.70
N LEU A 111 -8.62 -7.33 4.05
CA LEU A 111 -7.32 -7.67 3.47
C LEU A 111 -6.92 -9.12 3.76
N LYS A 112 -7.28 -9.66 4.94
CA LYS A 112 -7.10 -11.08 5.28
C LYS A 112 -7.97 -12.00 4.43
N LYS A 113 -9.23 -11.62 4.13
CA LYS A 113 -10.10 -12.40 3.21
C LYS A 113 -9.49 -12.55 1.82
N ARG A 114 -8.71 -11.56 1.37
CA ARG A 114 -8.05 -11.52 0.06
C ARG A 114 -6.64 -12.12 0.07
N ALA A 115 -6.17 -12.64 1.22
CA ALA A 115 -4.80 -13.11 1.43
C ALA A 115 -3.71 -12.09 1.03
N LEU A 116 -4.03 -10.79 1.13
CA LEU A 116 -3.04 -9.70 0.98
C LEU A 116 -2.29 -9.46 2.28
N VAL A 117 -2.94 -9.76 3.40
CA VAL A 117 -2.42 -9.70 4.76
C VAL A 117 -2.73 -11.03 5.43
N TRP A 118 -1.86 -11.53 6.30
CA TRP A 118 -2.11 -12.78 7.04
C TRP A 118 -1.46 -12.77 8.42
N GLY A 119 -1.89 -13.69 9.30
CA GLY A 119 -1.52 -13.75 10.72
C GLY A 119 -2.63 -13.26 11.66
N ASP A 120 -2.47 -13.51 12.96
CA ASP A 120 -3.50 -13.24 13.97
C ASP A 120 -3.24 -11.94 14.74
N SER A 121 -2.38 -11.99 15.76
CA SER A 121 -2.00 -10.83 16.60
C SER A 121 -0.88 -9.99 15.97
N ALA A 122 -0.06 -10.61 15.14
CA ALA A 122 0.92 -9.97 14.28
C ALA A 122 0.67 -10.39 12.84
N VAL A 123 0.80 -9.42 11.93
CA VAL A 123 0.45 -9.58 10.52
C VAL A 123 1.64 -9.38 9.60
N ARG A 124 1.58 -10.05 8.46
CA ARG A 124 2.52 -9.89 7.35
C ARG A 124 1.78 -9.47 6.08
N VAL A 125 2.51 -8.86 5.15
CA VAL A 125 2.00 -8.51 3.82
C VAL A 125 2.80 -9.20 2.72
N ALA A 126 2.21 -9.35 1.54
CA ALA A 126 2.89 -9.94 0.40
C ALA A 126 4.06 -9.04 -0.03
N ALA A 127 5.19 -9.64 -0.41
CA ALA A 127 6.40 -8.89 -0.73
C ALA A 127 6.19 -7.89 -1.89
N ASP A 128 5.36 -8.24 -2.88
CA ASP A 128 5.07 -7.37 -4.03
C ASP A 128 4.03 -6.27 -3.75
N THR A 129 3.47 -6.19 -2.53
CA THR A 129 2.44 -5.20 -2.16
C THR A 129 2.89 -3.77 -2.43
N GLY A 130 4.17 -3.44 -2.17
CA GLY A 130 4.68 -2.09 -2.40
C GLY A 130 4.66 -1.65 -3.87
N THR A 131 4.73 -2.59 -4.82
CA THR A 131 4.64 -2.29 -6.25
C THR A 131 3.21 -2.24 -6.78
N ALA A 132 2.25 -2.68 -5.97
CA ALA A 132 0.85 -2.76 -6.33
C ALA A 132 0.07 -1.48 -5.95
N LEU A 133 0.56 -0.74 -4.97
CA LEU A 133 0.01 0.55 -4.55
C LEU A 133 0.04 1.58 -5.70
N PRO A 134 -0.97 2.47 -5.78
CA PRO A 134 -1.01 3.52 -6.80
C PRO A 134 -0.06 4.70 -6.50
N TRP A 135 0.69 4.64 -5.38
CA TRP A 135 1.67 5.63 -4.93
C TRP A 135 2.93 4.93 -4.39
N HIS A 136 4.00 5.69 -4.09
CA HIS A 136 5.17 5.11 -3.42
C HIS A 136 4.86 4.72 -1.97
N PRO A 137 5.35 3.57 -1.49
CA PRO A 137 5.16 3.17 -0.09
C PRO A 137 5.59 4.26 0.89
N GLY A 138 4.70 4.57 1.82
CA GLY A 138 4.87 5.62 2.82
C GLY A 138 4.35 6.99 2.39
N GLN A 139 3.88 7.19 1.16
CA GLN A 139 3.32 8.47 0.74
C GLN A 139 2.13 8.86 1.62
N VAL A 140 1.17 7.95 1.80
CA VAL A 140 -0.03 8.23 2.62
C VAL A 140 0.29 8.22 4.11
N THR A 141 1.18 7.32 4.53
CA THR A 141 1.47 7.11 5.96
C THR A 141 2.40 8.17 6.54
N LEU A 142 3.45 8.57 5.81
CA LEU A 142 4.52 9.46 6.29
C LEU A 142 4.36 10.91 5.83
N GLU A 143 3.86 11.15 4.62
CA GLU A 143 3.69 12.52 4.10
C GLU A 143 2.41 13.18 4.61
N TYR A 144 1.97 12.78 5.81
CA TYR A 144 0.76 13.26 6.44
C TYR A 144 0.65 14.77 6.30
N GLY A 145 -0.43 15.16 5.63
CA GLY A 145 -0.66 16.51 5.17
C GLY A 145 -0.54 17.50 6.32
N SER A 146 0.20 18.57 6.07
CA SER A 146 0.18 19.79 6.89
C SER A 146 -1.21 20.42 7.04
N ARG A 147 -2.27 19.82 6.47
CA ARG A 147 -3.60 20.40 6.28
C ARG A 147 -4.72 19.37 6.47
N THR A 148 -5.77 19.78 7.16
CA THR A 148 -7.02 19.02 7.31
C THR A 148 -7.84 19.03 6.02
N GLY A 149 -8.83 18.13 5.91
CA GLY A 149 -9.77 18.13 4.78
C GLY A 149 -10.50 19.46 4.60
N GLU A 150 -10.88 20.11 5.71
CA GLU A 150 -11.50 21.44 5.70
C GLU A 150 -10.54 22.50 5.14
N GLN A 151 -9.28 22.49 5.59
CA GLN A 151 -8.24 23.41 5.09
C GLN A 151 -7.94 23.18 3.60
N ILE A 152 -7.98 21.94 3.13
CA ILE A 152 -7.85 21.62 1.71
C ILE A 152 -9.06 22.15 0.93
N ALA A 153 -10.27 21.96 1.43
CA ALA A 153 -11.49 22.47 0.80
C ALA A 153 -11.50 24.00 0.71
N GLU A 154 -11.06 24.69 1.76
CA GLU A 154 -10.90 26.16 1.74
C GLU A 154 -9.88 26.62 0.69
N LEU A 155 -8.75 25.93 0.57
CA LEU A 155 -7.75 26.25 -0.45
C LEU A 155 -8.28 26.04 -1.86
N ILE A 156 -9.03 24.95 -2.09
CA ILE A 156 -9.66 24.67 -3.40
C ILE A 156 -10.71 25.73 -3.73
N ALA A 157 -11.51 26.15 -2.74
CA ALA A 157 -12.50 27.19 -2.90
C ALA A 157 -11.87 28.56 -3.24
N GLY A 158 -10.68 28.83 -2.68
CA GLY A 158 -9.91 30.05 -2.91
C GLY A 158 -9.06 30.08 -4.19
N LEU A 159 -9.07 29.02 -5.01
CA LEU A 159 -8.31 28.99 -6.26
C LEU A 159 -8.85 30.00 -7.28
N ASP A 160 -7.94 30.67 -7.99
CA ASP A 160 -8.29 31.46 -9.16
C ASP A 160 -8.63 30.56 -10.38
N GLU A 161 -9.15 31.16 -11.44
CA GLU A 161 -9.60 30.44 -12.63
C GLU A 161 -8.47 29.64 -13.30
N ALA A 162 -7.27 30.22 -13.37
CA ALA A 162 -6.12 29.56 -13.99
C ALA A 162 -5.66 28.35 -13.17
N GLN A 163 -5.70 28.45 -11.84
CA GLN A 163 -5.39 27.34 -10.93
C GLN A 163 -6.45 26.24 -10.99
N ARG A 164 -7.73 26.61 -11.11
CA ARG A 164 -8.83 25.65 -11.23
C ARG A 164 -8.76 24.88 -12.55
N GLU A 165 -8.50 25.56 -13.66
CA GLU A 165 -8.26 24.91 -14.96
C GLU A 165 -7.13 23.88 -14.90
N VAL A 166 -6.05 24.17 -14.16
CA VAL A 166 -4.95 23.22 -13.98
C VAL A 166 -5.41 22.00 -13.18
N LEU A 167 -6.16 22.20 -12.10
CA LEU A 167 -6.67 21.10 -11.29
C LEU A 167 -7.65 20.22 -12.08
N GLU A 168 -8.55 20.81 -12.86
CA GLU A 168 -9.47 20.09 -13.76
C GLU A 168 -8.71 19.27 -14.81
N LYS A 169 -7.68 19.85 -15.44
CA LYS A 169 -6.80 19.13 -16.38
C LYS A 169 -6.06 17.97 -15.73
N LEU A 170 -5.70 18.06 -14.45
CA LEU A 170 -5.07 16.96 -13.71
C LEU A 170 -6.07 15.85 -13.34
N VAL A 171 -7.34 16.20 -13.12
CA VAL A 171 -8.41 15.22 -12.87
C VAL A 171 -8.76 14.44 -14.15
N GLU A 172 -8.83 15.13 -15.29
CA GLU A 172 -9.19 14.52 -16.57
C GLU A 172 -8.01 13.86 -17.30
N GLY A 173 -6.78 14.30 -17.05
CA GLY A 173 -5.58 13.96 -17.82
C GLY A 173 -4.49 13.22 -17.05
N SER A 174 -3.45 12.76 -17.76
CA SER A 174 -2.24 12.24 -17.10
C SER A 174 -1.56 13.35 -16.28
N PRO A 175 -1.17 13.10 -15.02
CA PRO A 175 -0.66 14.13 -14.10
C PRO A 175 0.80 14.53 -14.38
N MET A 176 1.18 14.63 -15.66
CA MET A 176 2.52 15.04 -16.09
C MET A 176 2.48 16.34 -16.88
N GLY A 177 2.83 17.43 -16.21
CA GLY A 177 3.08 18.71 -16.87
C GLY A 177 4.48 18.74 -17.52
N ARG A 178 4.55 18.96 -18.83
CA ARG A 178 5.82 19.33 -19.49
C ARG A 178 6.07 20.82 -19.27
N THR A 179 6.80 21.19 -18.22
CA THR A 179 7.20 22.59 -18.01
C THR A 179 8.54 22.87 -18.67
N ARG A 180 8.63 23.91 -19.50
CA ARG A 180 9.89 24.36 -20.14
C ARG A 180 10.93 24.84 -19.11
N ASP A 181 10.47 25.16 -17.90
CA ASP A 181 11.23 25.71 -16.79
C ASP A 181 11.92 24.64 -15.89
N ALA A 182 11.73 23.35 -16.19
CA ALA A 182 12.45 22.24 -15.56
C ALA A 182 13.79 21.91 -16.25
N ALA A 183 14.10 22.57 -17.38
CA ALA A 183 15.35 22.34 -18.10
C ALA A 183 16.55 22.95 -17.36
N PRO A 184 17.76 22.36 -17.43
CA PRO A 184 18.97 22.88 -16.79
C PRO A 184 19.32 24.34 -17.14
N GLY A 185 18.79 24.85 -18.26
CA GLY A 185 18.96 26.22 -18.75
C GLY A 185 17.85 27.23 -18.39
N ALA A 186 16.86 26.87 -17.57
CA ALA A 186 15.77 27.78 -17.23
C ALA A 186 16.27 29.04 -16.47
N PRO A 187 15.74 30.24 -16.75
CA PRO A 187 16.17 31.46 -16.08
C PRO A 187 15.95 31.39 -14.56
N PRO A 188 16.87 31.92 -13.73
CA PRO A 188 16.90 31.67 -12.28
C PRO A 188 15.65 32.10 -11.51
N HIS A 189 14.84 33.01 -12.06
CA HIS A 189 13.57 33.44 -11.45
C HIS A 189 12.37 32.54 -11.80
N ARG A 190 12.54 31.53 -12.66
CA ARG A 190 11.50 30.55 -13.05
C ARG A 190 11.89 29.09 -12.79
N ARG A 191 13.11 28.83 -12.32
CA ARG A 191 13.55 27.46 -12.02
C ARG A 191 12.65 26.86 -10.94
N CYS A 192 12.00 25.74 -11.25
CA CYS A 192 11.40 24.92 -10.21
C CYS A 192 12.49 24.42 -9.24
N PRO A 193 12.17 24.25 -7.94
CA PRO A 193 13.07 23.55 -7.02
C PRO A 193 13.40 22.17 -7.61
N ALA A 194 14.69 21.85 -7.74
CA ALA A 194 15.09 20.51 -8.15
C ALA A 194 14.51 19.52 -7.13
N ALA A 195 13.86 18.46 -7.62
CA ALA A 195 13.43 17.36 -6.78
C ALA A 195 14.64 16.90 -5.95
N GLY A 196 14.53 17.00 -4.62
CA GLY A 196 15.56 16.56 -3.70
C GLY A 196 15.96 15.12 -4.03
N HIS A 197 17.25 14.82 -3.88
CA HIS A 197 17.84 13.51 -4.14
C HIS A 197 17.01 12.41 -3.46
N GLY A 198 16.16 11.74 -4.23
CA GLY A 198 15.21 10.74 -3.73
C GLY A 198 14.11 10.37 -4.74
N ALA A 199 13.65 11.32 -5.57
CA ALA A 199 12.66 11.05 -6.61
C ALA A 199 13.33 10.73 -7.96
N ALA A 200 14.00 9.59 -8.04
CA ALA A 200 14.49 9.06 -9.31
C ALA A 200 13.50 8.00 -9.84
N ALA A 201 12.45 8.43 -10.55
CA ALA A 201 11.75 7.55 -11.47
C ALA A 201 10.95 8.34 -12.52
N ALA A 202 11.08 7.88 -13.77
CA ALA A 202 10.30 8.27 -14.94
C ALA A 202 10.61 9.64 -15.60
N CYS A 203 11.88 9.86 -15.97
CA CYS A 203 12.20 10.53 -17.23
C CYS A 203 12.97 9.55 -18.11
N ARG A 204 12.33 8.97 -19.14
CA ARG A 204 13.04 8.40 -20.29
C ARG A 204 12.70 9.23 -21.53
N CYS A 205 13.75 9.52 -22.27
CA CYS A 205 13.79 10.32 -23.50
C CYS A 205 12.75 9.88 -24.54
#